data_AF-A0A349BCW1-F1
#
_entry.id   AF-A0A349BCW1-F1
#
_cell.length_a   1.000
_cell.length_b   1.000
_cell.length_c   1.000
_cell.angle_alpha   90.00
_cell.angle_beta   90.00
_cell.angle_gamma   90.00
#
_symmetry.space_group_name_H-M   'P 1'
#
loop_
_entity.id
_entity.type
_entity.pdbx_description
1 polymer ?
#
loop_
_entity_poly.entity_id
_entity_poly.type
_entity_poly.pdbx_seq_one_letter_code
_entity_poly.pdbx_strand_id
1 'polypeptide(L)'
;QRVVLSVLAARAGRDVPTDLLVDALWPEAPPRTAVSSLRTYVSRLRGLLGDALVGTPGGYRLALEEALLDLAHFERLLDDAATSSPARALERIDEALATWRGPPFGDVGDVEPVRP
;
A
#
# COMPACT_ATOMS: atom_id res chain seq x y z
N GLN A 1 -3.83 -7.60 10.57
CA GLN A 1 -2.91 -7.86 9.43
C GLN A 1 -3.22 -6.99 8.22
N ARG A 2 -4.48 -6.87 7.78
CA ARG A 2 -4.84 -6.04 6.62
C ARG A 2 -4.35 -4.59 6.74
N VAL A 3 -4.51 -3.93 7.89
CA VAL A 3 -3.96 -2.58 8.13
C VAL A 3 -2.45 -2.48 7.82
N VAL A 4 -1.63 -3.40 8.33
CA VAL A 4 -0.17 -3.43 8.05
C VAL A 4 0.08 -3.55 6.54
N LEU A 5 -0.64 -4.45 5.88
CA LEU A 5 -0.52 -4.63 4.44
C LEU A 5 -0.95 -3.38 3.67
N SER A 6 -2.06 -2.73 4.06
CA SER A 6 -2.54 -1.49 3.43
C SER A 6 -1.52 -0.36 3.53
N VAL A 7 -0.93 -0.16 4.71
CA VAL A 7 0.09 0.87 4.92
C VAL A 7 1.36 0.60 4.10
N LEU A 8 1.78 -0.66 4.03
CA LEU A 8 2.93 -1.08 3.23
C LEU A 8 2.65 -0.97 1.73
N ALA A 9 1.45 -1.31 1.27
CA ALA A 9 1.03 -1.21 -0.12
C ALA A 9 0.90 0.24 -0.58
N ALA A 10 0.39 1.14 0.28
CA ALA A 10 0.35 2.57 0.03
C ALA A 10 1.74 3.21 -0.10
N ARG A 11 2.78 2.55 0.43
CA ARG A 11 4.19 2.98 0.36
C ARG A 11 5.06 1.91 -0.29
N ALA A 12 4.53 1.19 -1.27
CA ALA A 12 5.25 0.10 -1.91
C ALA A 12 6.62 0.57 -2.45
N GLY A 13 7.63 -0.30 -2.32
CA GLY A 13 9.01 0.01 -2.65
C GLY A 13 9.75 0.90 -1.64
N ARG A 14 9.05 1.54 -0.68
CA ARG A 14 9.64 2.42 0.34
C ARG A 14 9.71 1.74 1.71
N ASP A 15 10.68 2.15 2.53
CA ASP A 15 10.75 1.72 3.93
C ASP A 15 9.65 2.35 4.76
N VAL A 16 8.91 1.51 5.47
CA VAL A 16 7.90 1.94 6.44
C VAL A 16 8.43 1.67 7.86
N PRO A 17 8.64 2.71 8.68
CA PRO A 17 9.10 2.55 10.05
C PRO A 17 8.15 1.70 10.90
N THR A 18 8.73 0.98 11.87
CA THR A 18 7.97 0.18 12.85
C THR A 18 6.94 1.03 13.59
N ASP A 19 7.31 2.24 14.00
CA ASP A 19 6.44 3.12 14.78
C ASP A 19 5.20 3.53 13.98
N LEU A 20 5.36 3.85 12.69
CA LEU A 20 4.22 4.18 11.81
C LEU A 20 3.25 2.99 11.69
N LEU A 21 3.77 1.76 11.61
CA LEU A 21 2.93 0.56 11.56
C LEU A 21 2.23 0.28 12.89
N VAL A 22 2.87 0.61 14.02
CA VAL A 22 2.28 0.52 15.35
C VAL A 22 1.16 1.56 15.50
N ASP A 23 1.42 2.80 15.12
CA ASP A 23 0.45 3.90 15.18
C ASP A 23 -0.76 3.60 14.29
N ALA A 24 -0.55 3.07 13.08
CA ALA A 24 -1.65 2.67 12.21
C ALA A 24 -2.49 1.52 12.78
N LEU A 25 -1.88 0.61 13.54
CA LEU A 25 -2.58 -0.52 14.16
C LEU A 25 -3.33 -0.12 15.44
N TRP A 26 -2.79 0.85 16.19
CA TRP A 26 -3.30 1.30 17.47
C TRP A 26 -3.20 2.83 17.58
N PRO A 27 -4.04 3.58 16.84
CA PRO A 27 -3.91 5.04 16.72
C PRO A 27 -4.09 5.79 18.04
N GLU A 28 -4.81 5.21 18.99
CA GLU A 28 -5.12 5.86 20.28
C GLU A 28 -4.21 5.40 21.42
N ALA A 29 -3.97 4.10 21.53
CA ALA A 29 -3.25 3.51 22.66
C ALA A 29 -2.57 2.18 22.28
N PRO A 30 -1.29 2.20 21.88
CA PRO A 30 -0.56 0.97 21.59
C PRO A 30 -0.34 0.15 22.86
N PRO A 31 -0.63 -1.17 22.85
CA PRO A 31 -0.34 -2.03 23.99
C PRO A 31 1.17 -2.16 24.20
N ARG A 32 1.61 -2.54 25.41
CA ARG A 32 3.03 -2.82 25.69
C ARG A 32 3.64 -3.91 24.77
N THR A 33 2.78 -4.73 24.17
CA THR A 33 3.12 -5.80 23.23
C THR A 33 2.96 -5.40 21.76
N ALA A 34 2.80 -4.11 21.44
CA ALA A 34 2.55 -3.65 20.08
C ALA A 34 3.60 -4.16 19.07
N VAL A 35 4.89 -4.01 19.40
CA VAL A 35 6.00 -4.44 18.53
C VAL A 35 6.04 -5.95 18.34
N SER A 36 5.81 -6.75 19.40
CA SER A 36 5.78 -8.21 19.28
C SER A 36 4.55 -8.70 18.50
N SER A 37 3.42 -8.00 18.65
CA SER A 37 2.19 -8.28 17.90
C SER A 37 2.36 -7.92 16.41
N LEU A 38 3.00 -6.79 16.10
CA LEU A 38 3.36 -6.40 14.73
C LEU A 38 4.26 -7.47 14.09
N ARG A 39 5.31 -7.93 14.79
CA ARG A 39 6.18 -9.01 14.29
C ARG A 39 5.40 -10.29 13.97
N THR A 40 4.38 -10.61 14.78
CA THR A 40 3.49 -11.76 14.51
C THR A 40 2.68 -11.55 13.23
N TYR A 41 2.15 -10.34 13.02
CA TYR A 41 1.41 -10.00 11.79
C TYR A 41 2.30 -10.04 10.55
N VAL A 42 3.52 -9.52 10.65
CA VAL A 42 4.53 -9.55 9.59
C VAL A 42 4.92 -11.00 9.26
N SER A 43 5.17 -11.84 10.27
CA SER A 43 5.52 -13.25 10.07
C SER A 43 4.46 -13.99 9.27
N ARG A 44 3.19 -13.80 9.63
CA ARG A 44 2.06 -14.37 8.87
C ARG A 44 1.93 -13.78 7.47
N LEU A 45 2.18 -12.48 7.29
CA LEU A 45 2.18 -11.85 5.95
C LEU A 45 3.32 -12.36 5.07
N ARG A 46 4.51 -12.62 5.64
CA ARG A 46 5.62 -13.28 4.91
C ARG A 46 5.25 -14.68 4.43
N GLY A 47 4.44 -15.41 5.20
CA GLY A 47 3.90 -16.70 4.75
C GLY A 47 3.04 -16.60 3.48
N LEU A 48 2.46 -15.43 3.19
CA LEU A 48 1.63 -15.18 2.00
C LEU A 48 2.39 -14.47 0.88
N LEU A 49 3.27 -13.54 1.23
CA LEU A 49 3.95 -12.63 0.29
C LEU A 49 5.38 -13.07 -0.06
N GLY A 50 5.94 -14.02 0.68
CA GLY A 50 7.32 -14.49 0.50
C GLY A 50 8.33 -13.34 0.58
N ASP A 51 9.23 -13.32 -0.39
CA ASP A 51 10.36 -12.40 -0.46
C ASP A 51 9.97 -10.94 -0.78
N ALA A 52 8.71 -10.70 -1.17
CA ALA A 52 8.20 -9.34 -1.37
C ALA A 52 8.14 -8.54 -0.07
N LEU A 53 8.04 -9.19 1.10
CA LEU A 53 8.00 -8.50 2.41
C LEU A 53 9.36 -8.52 3.12
N VAL A 54 10.12 -7.47 2.88
CA VAL A 54 11.51 -7.32 3.34
C VAL A 54 11.54 -6.64 4.72
N GLY A 55 12.40 -7.14 5.62
CA GLY A 55 12.71 -6.45 6.87
C GLY A 55 13.88 -5.49 6.67
N THR A 56 13.78 -4.28 7.21
CA THR A 56 14.83 -3.24 7.11
C THR A 56 15.30 -2.82 8.51
N PRO A 57 16.42 -2.10 8.63
CA PRO A 57 16.98 -1.75 9.95
C PRO A 57 16.02 -1.02 10.91
N GLY A 58 14.97 -0.38 10.41
CA GLY A 58 13.96 0.32 11.23
C GLY A 58 12.50 -0.13 11.01
N GLY A 59 12.25 -1.10 10.15
CA GLY A 59 10.88 -1.44 9.79
C GLY A 59 10.76 -2.48 8.69
N TYR A 60 9.83 -2.24 7.77
CA TYR A 60 9.49 -3.19 6.71
C TYR A 60 9.26 -2.48 5.39
N ARG A 61 9.51 -3.20 4.30
CA ARG A 61 9.28 -2.74 2.94
C ARG A 61 8.52 -3.81 2.19
N LEU A 62 7.51 -3.39 1.43
CA LEU A 62 6.85 -4.25 0.46
C LEU A 62 7.46 -3.99 -0.92
N ALA A 63 8.39 -4.86 -1.31
CA ALA A 63 9.05 -4.86 -2.61
C ALA A 63 8.15 -5.58 -3.63
N LEU A 64 7.18 -4.84 -4.17
CA LEU A 64 6.41 -5.27 -5.33
C LEU A 64 7.01 -4.63 -6.57
N GLU A 65 7.05 -5.37 -7.68
CA GLU A 65 7.22 -4.75 -8.99
C GLU A 65 6.07 -3.76 -9.19
N GLU A 66 6.36 -2.53 -9.62
CA GLU A 66 5.36 -1.46 -9.81
C GLU A 66 4.18 -1.90 -10.71
N ALA A 67 4.38 -2.91 -11.57
CA ALA A 67 3.32 -3.47 -12.39
C ALA A 67 2.26 -4.29 -11.64
N LEU A 68 2.50 -4.67 -10.37
CA LEU A 68 1.62 -5.53 -9.58
C LEU A 68 0.60 -4.76 -8.72
N LEU A 69 0.68 -3.43 -8.68
CA LEU A 69 -0.25 -2.59 -7.93
C LEU A 69 -1.21 -1.88 -8.89
N ASP A 70 -2.51 -2.06 -8.66
CA ASP A 70 -3.57 -1.36 -9.40
C ASP A 70 -3.35 0.18 -9.38
N LEU A 71 -2.82 0.73 -8.27
CA LEU A 71 -2.46 2.15 -8.13
C LEU A 71 -1.30 2.59 -9.04
N ALA A 72 -0.22 1.82 -9.11
CA ALA A 72 0.92 2.17 -9.96
C ALA A 72 0.57 2.01 -11.45
N HIS A 73 -0.32 1.07 -11.79
CA HIS A 73 -0.89 1.02 -13.13
C HIS A 73 -1.75 2.25 -13.43
N PHE A 74 -2.58 2.68 -12.49
CA PHE A 74 -3.38 3.90 -12.58
C PHE A 74 -2.52 5.15 -12.80
N GLU A 75 -1.46 5.34 -12.00
CA GLU A 75 -0.55 6.49 -12.13
C GLU A 75 0.14 6.53 -13.51
N ARG A 76 0.62 5.38 -14.02
CA ARG A 76 1.20 5.31 -15.38
C ARG A 76 0.22 5.71 -16.47
N LEU A 77 -1.06 5.30 -16.34
CA LEU A 77 -2.08 5.69 -17.32
C LEU A 77 -2.35 7.21 -17.30
N LEU A 78 -2.26 7.85 -16.13
CA LEU A 78 -2.38 9.30 -16.02
C LEU A 78 -1.15 10.04 -16.59
N ASP A 79 0.05 9.55 -16.32
CA ASP A 79 1.29 10.11 -16.89
C ASP A 79 1.29 10.02 -18.43
N ASP A 80 0.86 8.88 -18.97
CA ASP A 80 0.68 8.67 -20.41
C ASP A 80 -0.39 9.62 -20.98
N ALA A 81 -1.51 9.83 -20.27
CA ALA A 81 -2.57 10.74 -20.68
C ALA A 81 -2.08 12.19 -20.76
N ALA A 82 -1.24 12.62 -19.82
CA ALA A 82 -0.73 13.99 -19.74
C ALA A 82 0.14 14.40 -20.94
N THR A 83 0.76 13.42 -21.62
CA THR A 83 1.62 13.64 -22.79
C THR A 83 0.97 13.27 -24.12
N SER A 84 -0.29 12.80 -24.08
CA SER A 84 -1.02 12.28 -25.24
C SER A 84 -1.91 13.32 -25.94
N SER A 85 -2.38 12.99 -27.14
CA SER A 85 -3.44 13.76 -27.80
C SER A 85 -4.75 13.69 -27.00
N PRO A 86 -5.67 14.68 -27.13
CA PRO A 86 -6.90 14.71 -26.33
C PRO A 86 -7.75 13.44 -26.41
N ALA A 87 -7.89 12.85 -27.60
CA ALA A 87 -8.63 11.60 -27.78
C ALA A 87 -7.95 10.43 -27.06
N ARG A 88 -6.62 10.35 -27.11
CA ARG A 88 -5.86 9.29 -26.46
C ARG A 88 -5.79 9.48 -24.95
N ALA A 89 -5.74 10.72 -24.47
CA ALA A 89 -5.80 11.05 -23.06
C ALA A 89 -7.13 10.59 -22.43
N LEU A 90 -8.26 10.80 -23.11
CA LEU A 90 -9.58 10.32 -22.67
C LEU A 90 -9.60 8.79 -22.52
N GLU A 91 -9.12 8.06 -23.53
CA GLU A 91 -9.04 6.59 -23.47
C GLU A 91 -8.19 6.10 -22.29
N ARG A 92 -7.08 6.76 -22.00
CA ARG A 92 -6.20 6.41 -20.88
C ARG A 92 -6.81 6.72 -19.52
N ILE A 93 -7.54 7.83 -19.41
CA ILE A 93 -8.26 8.20 -18.19
C ILE A 93 -9.40 7.20 -17.92
N ASP A 94 -10.15 6.80 -18.95
CA ASP A 94 -11.21 5.80 -18.82
C ASP A 94 -10.64 4.43 -18.39
N GLU A 95 -9.52 4.02 -18.98
CA GLU A 95 -8.79 2.80 -18.61
C GLU A 95 -8.31 2.88 -17.15
N ALA A 96 -7.82 4.04 -16.71
CA ALA A 96 -7.41 4.26 -15.33
C ALA A 96 -8.60 4.16 -14.36
N LEU A 97 -9.71 4.83 -14.66
CA LEU A 97 -10.91 4.76 -13.80
C LEU A 97 -11.48 3.34 -13.70
N ALA A 98 -11.37 2.54 -14.77
CA ALA A 98 -11.83 1.16 -14.79
C ALA A 98 -11.02 0.22 -13.86
N THR A 99 -9.83 0.61 -13.39
CA THR A 99 -9.06 -0.20 -12.43
C THR A 99 -9.66 -0.19 -11.02
N TRP A 100 -10.58 0.73 -10.73
CA TRP A 100 -11.22 0.86 -9.44
C TRP A 100 -12.32 -0.18 -9.24
N ARG A 101 -12.14 -1.06 -8.25
CA ARG A 101 -13.11 -2.12 -7.89
C ARG A 101 -13.95 -1.78 -6.65
N GLY A 102 -14.02 -0.50 -6.27
CA GLY A 102 -14.72 -0.01 -5.07
C GLY A 102 -13.87 0.98 -4.26
N PRO A 103 -14.29 1.32 -3.02
CA PRO A 103 -13.51 2.18 -2.14
C PRO A 103 -12.10 1.60 -1.86
N PRO A 104 -11.04 2.43 -1.82
CA PRO A 104 -9.70 1.95 -1.49
C PRO A 104 -9.71 1.28 -0.13
N PHE A 105 -9.20 0.06 -0.08
CA PHE A 105 -9.18 -0.76 1.14
C PHE A 105 -10.57 -1.01 1.77
N GLY A 106 -11.68 -1.00 1.02
CA GLY A 106 -13.07 -0.95 1.55
C GLY A 106 -13.50 -1.95 2.64
N ASP A 107 -12.74 -3.02 2.90
CA ASP A 107 -12.97 -3.94 4.02
C ASP A 107 -12.14 -3.62 5.29
N VAL A 108 -11.21 -2.68 5.18
CA VAL A 108 -10.40 -2.11 6.26
C VAL A 108 -11.04 -0.75 6.50
N GLY A 109 -11.91 -0.65 7.51
CA GLY A 109 -12.62 0.60 7.82
C GLY A 109 -11.68 1.81 7.89
N ASP A 110 -12.22 3.01 7.67
CA ASP A 110 -11.51 4.28 7.46
C ASP A 110 -10.08 4.32 8.00
N VAL A 111 -9.14 3.89 7.14
CA VAL A 111 -7.71 4.06 7.38
C VAL A 111 -7.39 5.48 6.94
N GLU A 112 -6.83 6.28 7.84
CA GLU A 112 -6.46 7.65 7.52
C GLU A 112 -5.64 7.68 6.21
N PRO A 113 -6.03 8.50 5.22
CA PRO A 113 -5.41 8.47 3.91
C PRO A 113 -3.92 8.76 4.04
N VAL A 114 -3.13 7.75 3.68
CA VAL A 114 -1.68 7.87 3.57
C VAL A 114 -1.40 8.85 2.43
N ARG A 115 -1.05 10.10 2.78
CA ARG A 115 -0.56 11.05 1.79
C ARG A 115 0.78 10.56 1.21
N PRO A 116 0.96 10.58 -0.13
CA PRO A 116 2.17 10.09 -0.80
C PRO A 116 3.44 10.87 -0.47
#